data_AF-A0A1G9YUZ7-F1
#
_entry.id   AF-A0A1G9YUZ7-F1
#
_cell.length_a   1.000
_cell.length_b   1.000
_cell.length_c   1.000
_cell.angle_alpha   90.00
_cell.angle_beta   90.00
_cell.angle_gamma   90.00
#
_symmetry.space_group_name_H-M   'P 1'
#
loop_
_entity.id
_entity.type
_entity.pdbx_description
1 polymer ?
#
loop_
_entity_poly.entity_id
_entity_poly.type
_entity_poly.pdbx_seq_one_letter_code
_entity_poly.pdbx_strand_id
1 'polypeptide(L)'
;MTVPAFHPEVAEKVATAFVKATGARWSFPRVDMQDKGTFMLISVDAVSPEVREVALPVKESITLALNEVIPSHPSQKFGNWMVVFFHEGKMYETVHPSEFHT
;
A
#
# COMPACT_ATOMS: atom_id res chain seq x y z
N MET A 1 -16.49 -5.39 20.45
CA MET A 1 -15.21 -6.08 20.13
C MET A 1 -15.03 -5.97 18.64
N THR A 2 -14.02 -5.24 18.16
CA THR A 2 -13.73 -5.15 16.73
C THR A 2 -12.98 -6.41 16.30
N VAL A 3 -13.59 -7.15 15.37
CA VAL A 3 -12.94 -8.28 14.70
C VAL A 3 -11.81 -7.72 13.85
N PRO A 4 -10.60 -8.30 13.84
CA PRO A 4 -9.53 -7.86 12.94
C PRO A 4 -10.05 -7.90 11.49
N ALA A 5 -9.80 -6.85 10.71
CA ALA A 5 -10.23 -6.80 9.31
C ALA A 5 -9.36 -7.69 8.42
N PHE A 6 -8.17 -8.10 8.88
CA PHE A 6 -7.18 -8.78 8.08
C PHE A 6 -6.70 -10.08 8.72
N HIS A 7 -6.63 -11.14 7.91
CA HIS A 7 -5.94 -12.38 8.25
C HIS A 7 -4.41 -12.19 8.10
N PRO A 8 -3.55 -12.86 8.88
CA PRO A 8 -2.09 -12.72 8.77
C PRO A 8 -1.52 -12.94 7.36
N GLU A 9 -2.17 -13.81 6.57
CA GLU A 9 -1.80 -14.10 5.18
C GLU A 9 -2.04 -12.93 4.20
N VAL A 10 -2.85 -11.95 4.59
CA VAL A 10 -3.14 -10.79 3.73
C VAL A 10 -1.87 -9.97 3.51
N ALA A 11 -0.96 -9.91 4.49
CA ALA A 11 0.28 -9.15 4.37
C ALA A 11 1.16 -9.66 3.21
N GLU A 12 1.29 -10.98 3.06
CA GLU A 12 2.08 -11.60 1.99
C GLU A 12 1.43 -11.37 0.61
N LYS A 13 0.10 -11.48 0.54
CA LYS A 13 -0.66 -11.22 -0.70
C LYS A 13 -0.51 -9.77 -1.14
N VAL A 14 -0.61 -8.83 -0.20
CA VAL A 14 -0.44 -7.40 -0.44
C VAL A 14 0.98 -7.07 -0.90
N ALA A 15 1.99 -7.61 -0.22
CA ALA A 15 3.37 -7.40 -0.62
C ALA A 15 3.64 -7.95 -2.03
N THR A 16 3.12 -9.13 -2.34
CA THR A 16 3.23 -9.75 -3.67
C THR A 16 2.51 -8.92 -4.74
N ALA A 17 1.29 -8.45 -4.46
CA ALA A 17 0.52 -7.62 -5.38
C ALA A 17 1.24 -6.30 -5.69
N PHE A 18 1.80 -5.64 -4.67
CA PHE A 18 2.61 -4.45 -4.84
C PHE A 18 3.83 -4.70 -5.74
N VAL A 19 4.60 -5.77 -5.48
CA VAL A 19 5.80 -6.09 -6.29
C VAL A 19 5.42 -6.35 -7.75
N LYS A 20 4.31 -7.05 -8.01
CA LYS A 20 3.81 -7.28 -9.37
C LYS A 20 3.37 -5.98 -10.05
N ALA A 21 2.60 -5.15 -9.36
CA ALA A 21 2.11 -3.87 -9.89
C ALA A 21 3.22 -2.88 -10.23
N THR A 22 4.34 -2.96 -9.49
CA THR A 22 5.49 -2.07 -9.67
C THR A 22 6.61 -2.65 -10.53
N GLY A 23 6.46 -3.88 -11.03
CA GLY A 23 7.50 -4.58 -11.79
C GLY A 23 8.80 -4.78 -10.99
N ALA A 24 8.69 -4.95 -9.66
CA ALA A 24 9.82 -5.07 -8.74
C ALA A 24 10.84 -3.90 -8.79
N ARG A 25 10.36 -2.69 -9.11
CA ARG A 25 11.20 -1.49 -9.19
C ARG A 25 11.73 -1.01 -7.83
N TRP A 26 11.01 -1.28 -6.75
CA TRP A 26 11.38 -0.90 -5.38
C TRP A 26 11.71 -2.11 -4.51
N SER A 27 12.22 -1.84 -3.31
CA SER A 27 12.42 -2.87 -2.30
C SER A 27 11.11 -3.60 -1.99
N PHE A 28 11.24 -4.80 -1.45
CA PHE A 28 10.09 -5.53 -0.94
C PHE A 28 9.38 -4.68 0.13
N PRO A 29 8.05 -4.48 0.04
CA PRO A 29 7.34 -3.63 0.96
C PRO A 29 7.23 -4.27 2.34
N ARG A 30 7.29 -3.46 3.39
CA ARG A 30 6.89 -3.86 4.75
C ARG A 30 5.39 -3.60 4.92
N VAL A 31 4.66 -4.59 5.41
CA VAL A 31 3.22 -4.48 5.62
C VAL A 31 2.92 -4.59 7.11
N ASP A 32 2.43 -3.51 7.70
CA ASP A 32 2.12 -3.38 9.11
C ASP A 32 0.60 -3.20 9.30
N MET A 33 0.01 -3.99 10.18
CA MET A 33 -1.40 -3.84 10.56
C MET A 33 -1.51 -2.89 11.76
N GLN A 34 -2.23 -1.79 11.57
CA GLN A 34 -2.43 -0.74 12.56
C GLN A 34 -3.89 -0.72 13.04
N ASP A 35 -4.16 0.08 14.07
CA ASP A 35 -5.50 0.29 14.64
C ASP A 35 -6.25 -1.02 14.93
N LYS A 36 -5.58 -1.96 15.62
CA LYS A 36 -6.11 -3.29 15.95
C LYS A 36 -6.49 -4.12 14.72
N GLY A 37 -5.79 -3.91 13.60
CA GLY A 37 -5.98 -4.67 12.37
C GLY A 37 -7.11 -4.15 11.49
N THR A 38 -7.49 -2.88 11.61
CA THR A 38 -8.49 -2.24 10.74
C THR A 38 -7.85 -1.38 9.64
N PHE A 39 -6.57 -1.04 9.79
CA PHE A 39 -5.82 -0.24 8.83
C PHE A 39 -4.50 -0.91 8.47
N MET A 40 -4.10 -0.85 7.20
CA MET A 40 -2.86 -1.43 6.71
C MET A 40 -1.90 -0.35 6.22
N LEU A 41 -0.71 -0.30 6.82
CA LEU A 41 0.37 0.58 6.40
C LEU A 41 1.40 -0.21 5.59
N ILE A 42 1.66 0.21 4.36
CA ILE A 42 2.59 -0.45 3.44
C ILE A 42 3.77 0.49 3.23
N SER A 43 4.93 0.16 3.80
CA SER A 43 6.12 1.02 3.75
C SER A 43 7.11 0.49 2.71
N VAL A 44 7.66 1.38 1.88
CA VAL A 44 8.55 1.03 0.76
C VAL A 44 9.79 1.92 0.81
N ASP A 45 10.98 1.33 0.83
CA ASP A 45 12.24 2.06 0.78
C ASP A 45 12.72 2.21 -0.67
N ALA A 46 12.90 3.46 -1.11
CA ALA A 46 13.46 3.79 -2.41
C ALA A 46 14.98 3.74 -2.39
N VAL A 47 15.55 2.92 -3.28
CA VAL A 47 16.99 2.69 -3.40
C VAL A 47 17.71 3.85 -4.12
N SER A 48 17.00 4.68 -4.89
CA SER A 48 17.61 5.75 -5.68
C SER A 48 17.00 7.13 -5.40
N PRO A 49 17.83 8.18 -5.24
CA PRO A 49 17.41 9.58 -5.01
C PRO A 49 16.74 10.23 -6.23
N GLU A 50 16.78 9.59 -7.40
CA GLU A 50 16.31 10.20 -8.65
C GLU A 50 14.78 10.21 -8.78
N VAL A 51 14.07 9.38 -8.01
CA VAL A 51 12.61 9.30 -8.04
C VAL A 51 12.03 10.25 -7.00
N ARG A 52 11.95 11.54 -7.35
CA ARG A 52 11.29 12.55 -6.50
C ARG A 52 9.78 12.32 -6.36
N GLU A 53 9.18 11.59 -7.30
CA GLU A 53 7.75 11.32 -7.35
C GLU A 53 7.49 9.94 -7.95
N VAL A 54 6.47 9.24 -7.45
CA VAL A 54 6.00 7.99 -8.09
C VAL A 54 5.14 8.38 -9.29
N ALA A 55 5.53 7.94 -10.48
CA ALA A 55 4.80 8.27 -11.71
C ALA A 55 3.32 7.85 -11.64
N LEU A 56 2.42 8.68 -12.17
CA LEU A 56 0.97 8.48 -12.10
C LEU A 56 0.51 7.07 -12.54
N PRO A 57 0.98 6.50 -13.67
CA PRO A 57 0.56 5.15 -14.08
C PRO A 57 0.95 4.06 -13.07
N VAL A 58 2.02 4.29 -12.30
CA VAL A 58 2.46 3.37 -11.25
C VAL A 58 1.57 3.50 -10.02
N LYS A 59 1.21 4.73 -9.63
CA LYS A 59 0.24 4.95 -8.54
C LYS A 59 -1.10 4.27 -8.86
N GLU A 60 -1.61 4.45 -10.07
CA GLU A 60 -2.83 3.80 -10.55
C GLU A 60 -2.72 2.26 -10.50
N SER A 61 -1.61 1.70 -10.99
CA SER A 61 -1.36 0.25 -10.95
C SER A 61 -1.31 -0.30 -9.52
N ILE A 62 -0.67 0.44 -8.60
CA ILE A 62 -0.64 0.10 -7.17
C ILE A 62 -2.07 0.12 -6.61
N THR A 63 -2.81 1.20 -6.81
CA THR A 63 -4.16 1.35 -6.26
C THR A 63 -5.10 0.26 -6.74
N LEU A 64 -5.11 -0.05 -8.04
CA LEU A 64 -5.93 -1.13 -8.60
C LEU A 64 -5.56 -2.49 -8.00
N ALA A 65 -4.28 -2.84 -7.97
CA ALA A 65 -3.82 -4.13 -7.46
C ALA A 65 -4.10 -4.30 -5.95
N LEU A 66 -3.95 -3.24 -5.16
CA LEU A 66 -4.18 -3.29 -3.73
C LEU A 66 -5.66 -3.29 -3.37
N ASN A 67 -6.51 -2.54 -4.09
CA ASN A 67 -7.96 -2.58 -3.90
C ASN A 67 -8.57 -3.94 -4.25
N GLU A 68 -7.95 -4.71 -5.15
CA GLU A 68 -8.39 -6.08 -5.45
C GLU A 68 -8.08 -7.07 -4.31
N VAL A 69 -6.91 -6.91 -3.67
CA VAL A 69 -6.42 -7.87 -2.67
C VAL A 69 -6.85 -7.52 -1.25
N ILE A 70 -7.01 -6.23 -0.94
CA ILE A 70 -7.35 -5.76 0.40
C ILE A 70 -8.87 -5.63 0.51
N PRO A 71 -9.53 -6.41 1.38
CA PRO A 71 -10.97 -6.34 1.53
C PRO A 71 -11.39 -4.97 2.06
N SER A 72 -12.49 -4.45 1.50
CA SER A 72 -13.09 -3.22 1.97
C SER A 72 -13.62 -3.38 3.40
N HIS A 73 -13.46 -2.33 4.21
CA HIS A 73 -13.99 -2.32 5.57
C HIS A 73 -15.32 -1.54 5.62
N PRO A 74 -16.39 -2.05 6.25
CA PRO A 74 -17.71 -1.40 6.26
C PRO A 74 -17.72 0.05 6.79
N SER A 75 -16.81 0.38 7.71
CA SER A 75 -16.69 1.73 8.26
C SER A 75 -15.67 2.63 7.56
N GLN A 76 -14.90 2.12 6.59
CA GLN A 76 -13.86 2.88 5.90
C GLN A 76 -14.18 2.96 4.40
N LYS A 77 -15.09 3.89 4.06
CA LYS A 77 -15.64 4.07 2.70
C LYS A 77 -14.60 4.38 1.63
N PHE A 78 -13.46 4.96 2.02
CA PHE A 78 -12.41 5.39 1.10
C PHE A 78 -11.23 4.41 1.06
N GLY A 79 -11.40 3.22 1.65
CA GLY A 79 -10.36 2.21 1.81
C GLY A 79 -9.65 2.28 3.15
N ASN A 80 -8.88 1.23 3.43
CA ASN A 80 -8.32 0.91 4.74
C ASN A 80 -6.82 0.61 4.69
N TRP A 81 -6.13 1.21 3.72
CA TRP A 81 -4.70 1.04 3.54
C TRP A 81 -4.03 2.33 3.07
N MET A 82 -2.71 2.40 3.16
CA MET A 82 -1.90 3.45 2.55
C MET A 82 -0.51 2.89 2.22
N VAL A 83 0.02 3.26 1.06
CA VAL A 83 1.44 3.01 0.74
C VAL A 83 2.23 4.28 1.02
N VAL A 84 3.37 4.15 1.68
CA VAL A 84 4.28 5.25 2.01
C VAL A 84 5.65 4.93 1.46
N PHE A 85 6.18 5.83 0.65
CA PHE A 85 7.52 5.73 0.09
C PHE A 85 8.50 6.56 0.91
N PHE A 86 9.59 5.91 1.32
CA PHE A 86 10.67 6.49 2.08
C PHE A 86 11.95 6.55 1.25
N HIS A 87 12.74 7.61 1.47
CA HIS A 87 14.10 7.71 0.99
C HIS A 87 14.97 8.26 2.12
N GLU A 88 16.05 7.55 2.47
CA GLU A 88 16.92 7.89 3.62
C GLU A 88 16.13 8.13 4.92
N GLY A 89 15.09 7.33 5.16
CA GLY A 89 14.23 7.44 6.35
C GLY A 89 13.24 8.61 6.32
N LYS A 90 13.17 9.38 5.24
CA LYS A 90 12.20 10.47 5.07
C LYS A 90 11.09 10.04 4.10
N MET A 91 9.84 10.24 4.52
CA MET A 91 8.69 10.08 3.63
C MET A 91 8.76 11.14 2.53
N TYR A 92 8.57 10.72 1.27
CA TYR A 92 8.51 11.63 0.14
C TYR A 92 7.27 11.48 -0.73
N GLU A 93 6.53 10.36 -0.62
CA GLU A 93 5.32 10.13 -1.40
C GLU A 93 4.37 9.16 -0.69
N THR A 94 3.07 9.30 -0.97
CA THR A 94 2.02 8.39 -0.49
C THR A 94 1.09 7.97 -1.63
N VAL A 95 0.50 6.77 -1.50
CA VAL A 95 -0.60 6.31 -2.35
C VAL A 95 -1.76 5.85 -1.48
N HIS A 96 -2.95 6.38 -1.76
CA HIS A 96 -4.18 6.06 -1.03
C HIS A 96 -5.18 5.26 -1.89
N PRO A 97 -6.03 4.44 -1.26
CA PRO A 97 -7.04 3.62 -1.93
C PRO A 97 -8.01 4.40 -2.80
N SER A 98 -8.24 5.67 -2.47
CA SER A 98 -9.23 6.51 -3.13
C SER A 98 -8.70 7.41 -4.23
N GLU A 99 -7.40 7.36 -4.55
CA GLU A 99 -6.79 8.25 -5.55
C GLU A 99 -7.32 8.01 -6.97
N PHE A 100 -7.67 6.77 -7.28
CA PHE A 100 -8.12 6.35 -8.61
C PHE A 100 -9.41 5.54 -8.48
N HIS A 101 -10.51 6.23 -8.15
CA HIS A 101 -11.84 5.67 -8.28
C HIS A 101 -12.40 6.00 -9.66
N THR A 102 -12.62 4.98 -10.49
CA THR A 102 -13.56 5.05 -11.62
C THR A 102 -14.98 4.83 -11.14
#